data_AF-A0A9E4QW04-F1
#
_entry.id   AF-A0A9E4QW04-F1
#
_cell.length_a   1.000
_cell.length_b   1.000
_cell.length_c   1.000
_cell.angle_alpha   90.00
_cell.angle_beta   90.00
_cell.angle_gamma   90.00
#
_symmetry.space_group_name_H-M   'P 1'
#
loop_
_entity.id
_entity.type
_entity.pdbx_description
1 polymer ?
#
loop_
_entity_poly.entity_id
_entity_poly.type
_entity_poly.pdbx_seq_one_letter_code
_entity_poly.pdbx_strand_id
1 'polypeptide(L)' 'MQLGPDQAADIGRVTLVRIEHGDQSPPYETLVSLAQALGWTMGELVASEKAA' A
#
# COMPACT_ATOMS: atom_id res chain seq x y z
N MET A 1 -16.17 6.94 9.23
CA MET A 1 -14.84 7.61 9.16
C MET A 1 -13.99 6.77 8.23
N GLN A 2 -13.48 7.35 7.14
CA GLN A 2 -12.54 6.66 6.25
C GLN A 2 -11.16 6.75 6.92
N LEU A 3 -10.56 5.61 7.29
CA LEU A 3 -9.19 5.60 7.83
C LEU A 3 -8.19 5.84 6.68
N GLY A 4 -7.12 6.59 6.96
CA GLY A 4 -6.01 6.76 6.02
C GLY A 4 -5.26 5.45 5.81
N PRO A 5 -4.57 5.26 4.67
CA PRO A 5 -3.86 4.01 4.34
C PRO A 5 -2.76 3.66 5.36
N ASP A 6 -2.13 4.65 5.99
CA ASP A 6 -1.19 4.47 7.09
C ASP A 6 -1.83 3.83 8.33
N GLN A 7 -3.04 4.29 8.68
CA GLN A 7 -3.79 3.76 9.83
C GLN A 7 -4.45 2.41 9.54
N ALA A 8 -4.87 2.19 8.30
CA ALA A 8 -5.61 1.00 7.92
C ALA A 8 -4.70 -0.22 7.69
N ALA A 9 -3.41 0.00 7.39
CA ALA A 9 -2.44 -1.07 7.22
C ALA A 9 -1.45 -1.21 8.39
N ASP A 10 -1.68 -0.49 9.50
CA ASP A 10 -0.78 -0.42 10.67
C ASP A 10 0.68 -0.13 10.27
N ILE A 11 0.86 0.79 9.31
CA ILE A 11 2.17 1.16 8.77
C ILE A 11 2.56 2.51 9.36
N GLY A 12 3.75 2.58 9.96
CA GLY A 12 4.35 3.85 10.34
C GLY A 12 4.51 4.77 9.14
N ARG A 13 4.13 6.06 9.27
CA ARG A 13 4.17 7.05 8.18
C ARG A 13 5.50 7.14 7.44
N VAL A 14 6.62 6.97 8.15
CA VAL A 14 7.97 6.95 7.55
C VAL A 14 8.15 5.76 6.60
N THR A 15 7.66 4.59 6.99
CA THR A 15 7.72 3.37 6.16
C THR A 15 6.86 3.53 4.92
N LEU A 16 5.66 4.11 5.05
CA LEU A 16 4.79 4.40 3.92
C LEU A 16 5.49 5.30 2.88
N VAL A 17 6.08 6.42 3.31
CA VAL A 17 6.81 7.34 2.41
C VAL A 17 7.97 6.64 1.68
N ARG A 18 8.71 5.77 2.37
CA ARG A 18 9.82 5.01 1.75
C ARG A 18 9.32 4.01 0.72
N ILE A 19 8.15 3.41 0.94
CA ILE A 19 7.48 2.54 -0.04
C ILE A 19 7.04 3.36 -1.26
N GLU A 20 6.40 4.51 -1.05
CA GLU A 20 5.91 5.39 -2.11
C GLU A 20 7.05 5.92 -3.01
N HIS A 21 8.21 6.21 -2.43
CA HIS A 21 9.40 6.64 -3.18
C HIS A 21 10.19 5.49 -3.82
N GLY A 22 9.83 4.24 -3.55
CA GLY A 22 10.56 3.06 -4.04
C GLY A 22 11.88 2.78 -3.30
N ASP A 23 12.14 3.45 -2.18
CA ASP A 23 13.32 3.22 -1.33
C ASP A 23 13.23 1.87 -0.59
N GLN A 24 12.02 1.32 -0.45
CA GLN A 24 11.77 0.07 0.25
C GLN A 24 10.59 -0.69 -0.38
N SER A 25 10.76 -1.99 -0.60
CA SER A 25 9.63 -2.86 -0.96
C SER A 25 8.81 -3.22 0.29
N PRO A 26 7.48 -3.07 0.26
CA PRO A 26 6.62 -3.51 1.36
C PRO A 26 6.61 -5.04 1.47
N PRO A 27 6.53 -5.62 2.69
CA PRO A 27 6.28 -7.04 2.83
C PRO A 27 4.86 -7.38 2.35
N TYR A 28 4.62 -8.64 2.01
CA TYR A 28 3.34 -9.08 1.45
C TYR A 28 2.14 -8.81 2.37
N GLU A 29 2.30 -9.00 3.69
CA GLU A 29 1.26 -8.71 4.68
C GLU A 29 0.81 -7.24 4.69
N THR A 30 1.77 -6.32 4.46
CA THR A 30 1.51 -4.90 4.31
C THR A 30 0.71 -4.61 3.04
N LEU A 31 1.06 -5.25 1.93
CA LEU A 31 0.30 -5.14 0.68
C LEU A 31 -1.14 -5.66 0.85
N VAL A 32 -1.32 -6.78 1.56
CA VAL A 32 -2.68 -7.32 1.83
C VAL A 32 -3.50 -6.32 2.64
N SER A 33 -2.91 -5.74 3.68
CA SER A 33 -3.59 -4.79 4.55
C SER A 33 -3.93 -3.49 3.81
N LEU A 34 -3.04 -3.00 2.95
CA LEU A 34 -3.30 -1.87 2.06
C LEU A 34 -4.42 -2.16 1.06
N ALA A 35 -4.40 -3.33 0.42
CA ALA A 35 -5.45 -3.73 -0.53
C ALA A 35 -6.82 -3.75 0.17
N GLN A 36 -6.92 -4.35 1.35
CA GLN A 36 -8.15 -4.37 2.15
C GLN A 36 -8.62 -2.97 2.55
N ALA A 37 -7.69 -2.12 3.01
CA ALA A 37 -7.97 -0.75 3.39
C ALA A 37 -8.54 0.09 2.24
N LEU A 38 -8.01 -0.12 1.03
CA LEU A 38 -8.40 0.59 -0.18
C LEU A 38 -9.62 -0.04 -0.86
N GLY A 39 -10.09 -1.20 -0.39
CA GLY A 39 -11.14 -1.98 -1.06
C GLY A 39 -10.70 -2.52 -2.42
N TRP A 40 -9.40 -2.73 -2.62
CA TRP A 40 -8.78 -3.24 -3.84
C TRP A 40 -8.44 -4.72 -3.70
N THR A 41 -8.39 -5.41 -4.83
CA THR A 41 -7.73 -6.71 -4.95
C THR A 41 -6.21 -6.53 -4.96
N MET A 42 -5.48 -7.59 -4.61
CA MET A 42 -4.02 -7.57 -4.71
C MET A 42 -3.54 -7.27 -6.13
N GLY A 43 -4.27 -7.75 -7.15
CA GLY A 43 -3.97 -7.48 -8.56
C GLY A 43 -4.09 -6.00 -8.92
N GLU A 44 -5.13 -5.32 -8.42
CA GLU A 44 -5.29 -3.87 -8.60
C GLU A 44 -4.21 -3.07 -7.85
N LEU A 45 -3.81 -3.51 -6.66
CA LEU A 45 -2.77 -2.84 -5.88
C LEU A 45 -1.38 -2.92 -6.52
N VAL A 46 -1.02 -4.09 -7.07
CA VAL A 46 0.32 -4.32 -7.66
C VAL A 46 0.36 -4.10 -9.17
N ALA A 47 -0.78 -3.77 -9.78
CA ALA A 47 -0.84 -3.39 -11.18
C ALA A 47 0.03 -2.15 -11.37
N SER A 48 1.23 -2.35 -11.90
CA SER A 48 2.06 -1.26 -12.39
C SER A 48 1.29 -0.62 -13.54
N GLU A 49 0.92 0.66 -13.42
CA GLU A 49 0.69 1.51 -14.59
C GLU A 49 2.02 1.58 -15.37
N LYS A 50 2.33 0.52 -16.12
CA LYS A 50 3.02 0.62 -17.39
C LYS A 50 1.96 0.55 -18.49
N ALA A 51 1.03 1.49 -18.45
CA ALA A 51 0.34 1.91 -19.66
C ALA A 51 1.14 3.09 -20.24
N ALA A 52 1.97 2.77 -21.25
CA ALA A 52 2.72 3.67 -22.14
C ALA A 52 3.90 4.46 -21.54
#